data_AF-A0A849R3F5-F1
#
_entry.id   AF-A0A849R3F5-F1
#
_cell.length_a   1.000
_cell.length_b   1.000
_cell.length_c   1.000
_cell.angle_alpha   90.00
_cell.angle_beta   90.00
_cell.angle_gamma   90.00
#
_symmetry.space_group_name_H-M   'P 1'
#
loop_
_entity.id
_entity.type
_entity.pdbx_description
1 polymer ?
#
loop_
_entity_poly.entity_id
_entity_poly.type
_entity_poly.pdbx_seq_one_letter_code
_entity_poly.pdbx_strand_id
1 'polypeptide(L)' 'MSKKDKLIEKLKSESEFTWDELERLMAILNFIKIEGAGSRVKFFHKETNTIINLHKPHPDKAIKDYVRKEILARLKNEFI' A
#
# COMPACT_ATOMS: atom_id res chain seq x y z
N MET A 1 5.61 19.74 1.86
CA MET A 1 5.47 18.27 1.79
C MET A 1 5.36 17.81 0.37
N SER A 2 6.13 16.79 0.02
CA SER A 2 5.99 16.10 -1.26
C SER A 2 4.66 15.32 -1.33
N LYS A 3 4.27 14.89 -2.54
CA LYS A 3 3.09 14.01 -2.72
C LYS A 3 3.24 12.70 -1.93
N LYS A 4 4.47 12.19 -1.81
CA LYS A 4 4.81 11.01 -1.03
C LYS A 4 4.49 11.23 0.45
N ASP A 5 4.99 12.32 1.02
CA ASP A 5 4.84 12.61 2.46
C ASP A 5 3.37 12.74 2.83
N LYS A 6 2.56 13.43 2.01
CA LYS A 6 1.10 13.57 2.23
C LYS A 6 0.39 12.21 2.27
N LEU A 7 0.77 11.29 1.39
CA LEU A 7 0.17 9.94 1.37
C LEU A 7 0.61 9.12 2.58
N ILE A 8 1.89 9.23 3.00
CA ILE A 8 2.40 8.53 4.18
C ILE A 8 1.70 9.06 5.45
N GLU A 9 1.54 10.36 5.60
CA GLU A 9 0.83 10.95 6.73
C GLU A 9 -0.64 10.52 6.78
N LYS A 10 -1.32 10.51 5.64
CA LYS A 10 -2.71 10.01 5.56
C LYS A 10 -2.81 8.51 5.86
N LEU A 11 -1.81 7.72 5.46
CA LEU A 11 -1.76 6.29 5.80
C LEU A 11 -1.55 6.08 7.31
N LYS A 12 -0.75 6.95 7.96
CA LYS A 12 -0.49 6.92 9.41
C LYS A 12 -1.66 7.47 10.25
N SER A 13 -2.57 8.26 9.67
CA SER A 13 -3.76 8.78 10.35
C SER A 13 -4.93 7.79 10.37
N GLU A 14 -5.97 8.13 11.12
CA GLU A 14 -7.24 7.39 11.17
C GLU A 14 -8.19 7.74 10.01
N SER A 15 -7.77 8.63 9.10
CA SER A 15 -8.58 9.04 7.95
C SER A 15 -8.74 7.89 6.96
N GLU A 16 -9.91 7.82 6.30
CA GLU A 16 -10.15 6.84 5.24
C GLU A 16 -9.04 6.86 4.18
N PHE A 17 -8.46 5.69 3.91
CA PHE A 17 -7.40 5.51 2.93
C PHE A 17 -7.87 4.52 1.87
N THR A 18 -7.86 4.95 0.62
CA THR A 18 -8.43 4.16 -0.49
C THR A 18 -7.40 3.23 -1.11
N TRP A 19 -7.87 2.18 -1.78
CA TRP A 19 -7.01 1.28 -2.55
C TRP A 19 -6.22 2.03 -3.63
N ASP A 20 -6.83 3.02 -4.30
CA ASP A 20 -6.16 3.84 -5.31
C ASP A 20 -5.04 4.69 -4.70
N GLU A 21 -5.23 5.22 -3.49
CA GLU A 21 -4.18 5.93 -2.74
C GLU A 21 -3.04 5.00 -2.34
N LEU A 22 -3.35 3.76 -1.98
CA LEU A 22 -2.35 2.72 -1.73
C LEU A 22 -1.55 2.42 -2.99
N GLU A 23 -2.20 2.15 -4.12
CA GLU A 23 -1.51 1.87 -5.39
C GLU A 23 -0.58 3.02 -5.78
N ARG A 24 -1.03 4.27 -5.62
CA ARG A 24 -0.20 5.46 -5.86
C ARG A 24 1.00 5.52 -4.93
N LEU A 25 0.81 5.29 -3.63
CA LEU A 25 1.92 5.28 -2.66
C LEU A 25 2.93 4.19 -2.99
N MET A 26 2.48 2.97 -3.26
CA MET A 26 3.33 1.84 -3.62
C MET A 26 4.13 2.12 -4.89
N ALA A 27 3.51 2.71 -5.92
CA ALA A 27 4.18 3.11 -7.14
C ALA A 27 5.26 4.19 -6.92
N ILE A 28 4.99 5.19 -6.06
CA ILE A 28 5.98 6.22 -5.67
C ILE A 28 7.16 5.59 -4.92
N LEU A 29 6.92 4.51 -4.18
CA LEU A 29 7.95 3.72 -3.49
C LEU A 29 8.58 2.66 -4.40
N ASN A 30 8.43 2.75 -5.73
CA ASN A 30 9.00 1.83 -6.72
C ASN A 30 8.55 0.36 -6.60
N PHE A 31 7.40 0.10 -5.96
CA PHE A 31 6.79 -1.23 -6.01
C PHE A 31 6.10 -1.46 -7.34
N ILE A 32 6.31 -2.64 -7.90
CA ILE A 32 5.62 -3.16 -9.08
C ILE A 32 4.37 -3.90 -8.61
N LYS A 33 3.21 -3.46 -9.09
CA LYS A 33 1.93 -4.16 -8.87
C LYS A 33 1.83 -5.35 -9.81
N ILE A 34 1.49 -6.51 -9.27
CA ILE A 34 1.24 -7.76 -9.99
C ILE A 34 -0.14 -8.26 -9.58
N GLU A 35 -1.05 -8.37 -10.55
CA GLU A 35 -2.39 -8.91 -10.31
C GLU A 35 -2.37 -10.45 -10.35
N GLY A 36 -3.11 -11.07 -9.44
CA GLY A 36 -3.34 -12.51 -9.39
C GLY A 36 -4.78 -12.87 -9.72
N ALA A 37 -5.13 -14.14 -9.52
CA ALA A 37 -6.52 -14.58 -9.66
C ALA A 37 -7.44 -13.94 -8.60
N GLY A 38 -8.62 -13.48 -9.02
CA GLY A 38 -9.60 -12.83 -8.15
C GLY A 38 -9.12 -11.46 -7.67
N SER A 39 -9.32 -11.15 -6.38
CA SER A 39 -8.91 -9.87 -5.78
C SER A 39 -7.45 -9.84 -5.32
N ARG A 40 -6.66 -10.89 -5.58
CA ARG A 40 -5.28 -11.00 -5.09
C ARG A 40 -4.38 -10.02 -5.83
N VAL A 41 -3.64 -9.21 -5.09
CA VAL A 41 -2.64 -8.28 -5.63
C VAL A 41 -1.34 -8.44 -4.86
N LYS A 42 -0.23 -8.43 -5.59
CA LYS A 42 1.11 -8.45 -5.03
C LYS A 42 1.82 -7.14 -5.38
N PHE A 43 2.47 -6.54 -4.39
CA PHE A 43 3.41 -5.45 -4.59
C PHE A 43 4.83 -5.98 -4.40
N PHE A 44 5.66 -5.83 -5.42
CA PHE A 44 7.05 -6.30 -5.42
C PHE A 44 8.03 -5.15 -5.58
N HIS A 45 8.93 -4.97 -4.61
CA HIS A 45 10.03 -4.03 -4.71
C HIS A 45 11.31 -4.77 -5.11
N LYS A 46 11.83 -4.44 -6.31
CA LYS A 46 12.93 -5.20 -6.93
C LYS A 46 14.24 -5.07 -6.18
N GLU A 47 14.58 -3.88 -5.69
CA GLU A 47 15.90 -3.60 -5.10
C GLU A 47 16.08 -4.27 -3.73
N THR A 48 15.02 -4.29 -2.93
CA THR A 48 15.03 -4.88 -1.58
C THR A 48 14.52 -6.32 -1.58
N ASN A 49 14.07 -6.83 -2.74
CA ASN A 49 13.36 -8.09 -2.88
C ASN A 49 12.13 -8.20 -1.94
N THR A 50 11.50 -7.07 -1.62
CA THR A 50 10.36 -6.99 -0.69
C THR A 50 9.05 -7.35 -1.41
N ILE A 51 8.28 -8.26 -0.83
CA ILE A 51 6.97 -8.67 -1.34
C ILE A 51 5.89 -8.37 -0.29
N ILE A 52 4.79 -7.77 -0.73
CA ILE A 52 3.57 -7.56 0.05
C ILE A 52 2.40 -8.16 -0.73
N ASN A 53 1.64 -9.07 -0.12
CA ASN A 53 0.49 -9.71 -0.73
C ASN A 53 -0.79 -9.19 -0.07
N LEU A 54 -1.69 -8.63 -0.85
CA LEU A 54 -2.92 -8.02 -0.37
C LEU A 54 -4.12 -8.53 -1.18
N HIS A 55 -5.31 -8.28 -0.65
CA HIS A 55 -6.56 -8.47 -1.37
C HIS A 55 -7.17 -7.11 -1.63
N LYS A 56 -7.45 -6.81 -2.90
CA LYS A 56 -8.18 -5.61 -3.31
C LYS A 56 -9.57 -5.65 -2.66
N PRO A 57 -9.99 -4.56 -1.98
CA PRO A 57 -11.31 -4.49 -1.38
C PRO A 57 -12.38 -4.47 -2.49
N HIS A 58 -13.47 -5.19 -2.25
CA HIS A 58 -14.65 -5.25 -3.12
C HIS A 58 -15.90 -5.45 -2.24
N PRO A 59 -17.00 -4.67 -2.44
CA PRO A 59 -17.16 -3.52 -3.35
C PRO A 59 -16.55 -2.21 -2.82
N ASP A 60 -16.13 -2.19 -1.55
CA ASP A 60 -15.62 -0.98 -0.88
C ASP A 60 -14.31 -0.50 -1.51
N LYS A 61 -14.10 0.82 -1.59
CA LYS A 61 -12.85 1.42 -2.09
C LYS A 61 -11.79 1.59 -1.00
N ALA A 62 -12.22 1.67 0.26
CA ALA A 62 -11.35 1.87 1.41
C ALA A 62 -10.62 0.59 1.81
N ILE A 63 -9.36 0.71 2.21
CA ILE A 63 -8.65 -0.42 2.83
C ILE A 63 -9.13 -0.61 4.27
N LYS A 64 -9.23 -1.86 4.71
CA LYS A 64 -9.55 -2.19 6.10
C LYS A 64 -8.37 -1.86 7.01
N ASP A 65 -8.64 -1.55 8.27
CA ASP A 65 -7.59 -1.16 9.22
C ASP A 65 -6.49 -2.21 9.42
N TYR A 66 -6.83 -3.51 9.32
CA TYR A 66 -5.80 -4.55 9.40
C TYR A 66 -4.82 -4.45 8.22
N VAL A 67 -5.32 -4.14 7.02
CA VAL A 67 -4.48 -3.93 5.81
C VAL A 67 -3.59 -2.71 6.02
N ARG A 68 -4.15 -1.61 6.55
CA ARG A 68 -3.37 -0.41 6.89
C ARG A 68 -2.22 -0.75 7.83
N LYS A 69 -2.50 -1.45 8.94
CA LYS A 69 -1.49 -1.84 9.93
C LYS A 69 -0.41 -2.74 9.34
N GLU A 70 -0.80 -3.70 8.50
CA GLU A 70 0.13 -4.60 7.80
C GLU A 70 1.07 -3.81 6.87
N ILE A 71 0.52 -2.90 6.07
CA ILE A 71 1.33 -2.06 5.16
C ILE A 71 2.29 -1.17 5.96
N LEU A 72 1.80 -0.49 7.01
CA LEU A 72 2.65 0.36 7.85
C LEU A 72 3.78 -0.44 8.49
N ALA A 73 3.50 -1.64 9.00
CA ALA A 73 4.53 -2.50 9.58
C ALA A 73 5.58 -2.92 8.54
N ARG A 74 5.15 -3.21 7.31
CA ARG A 74 6.03 -3.67 6.24
C ARG A 74 6.86 -2.57 5.60
N LEU A 75 6.35 -1.34 5.60
CA LEU A 75 7.06 -0.17 5.07
C LEU A 75 8.02 0.45 6.10
N LYS A 76 7.76 0.28 7.39
CA LYS A 76 8.56 0.85 8.48
C LYS A 76 10.03 0.40 8.38
N ASN A 77 10.95 1.33 8.65
CA ASN A 77 12.41 1.15 8.63
C ASN A 77 13.04 0.98 7.23
N GLU A 78 12.32 0.41 6.26
CA GLU A 78 12.83 0.21 4.89
C GLU A 78 12.43 1.33 3.92
N PHE A 79 11.23 1.92 4.07
CA PHE A 79 10.66 2.84 3.07
C PHE A 79 10.12 4.16 3.65
N ILE A 80 9.75 4.17 4.94
CA ILE A 80 9.10 5.31 5.63
C ILE A 80 9.53 5.48 7.09
#